data_AF-A0A1V5GLV0-F1
#
_entry.id   AF-A0A1V5GLV0-F1
#
_cell.length_a   1.000
_cell.length_b   1.000
_cell.length_c   1.000
_cell.angle_alpha   90.00
_cell.angle_beta   90.00
_cell.angle_gamma   90.00
#
_symmetry.space_group_name_H-M   'P 1'
#
loop_
_entity.id
_entity.type
_entity.pdbx_description
1 polymer ?
#
loop_
_entity_poly.entity_id
_entity_poly.type
_entity_poly.pdbx_seq_one_letter_code
_entity_poly.pdbx_strand_id
1 'polypeptide(L)'
;MLRLYDILRAGRTGVSADLWTSLAARAYFSARFDRTTEADYIYDGNTIVYYIGTSKRPEIPQTLGGVQVLAVERTAFNDTDVEAVQFPDGMEVIE
;
A
#
# COMPACT_ATOMS: atom_id res chain seq x y z
N MET A 1 -26.38 4.65 -8.18
CA MET A 1 -25.41 4.37 -7.10
C MET A 1 -24.88 5.71 -6.61
N LEU A 2 -25.36 6.18 -5.46
CA LEU A 2 -24.89 7.45 -4.89
C LEU A 2 -23.42 7.26 -4.50
N ARG A 3 -22.53 8.17 -4.93
CA ARG A 3 -21.14 8.09 -4.48
C ARG A 3 -21.10 8.51 -3.02
N LEU A 4 -20.22 7.92 -2.23
CA LEU A 4 -20.08 8.21 -0.79
C LEU A 4 -19.91 9.74 -0.50
N TYR A 5 -19.39 10.47 -1.49
CA TYR A 5 -19.22 11.93 -1.52
C TYR A 5 -20.54 12.70 -1.52
N ASP A 6 -21.61 12.15 -2.12
CA ASP A 6 -22.93 12.76 -2.19
C ASP A 6 -23.68 12.70 -0.85
N ILE A 7 -23.39 11.69 -0.02
CA ILE A 7 -24.06 11.46 1.27
C ILE A 7 -23.46 12.34 2.38
N LEU A 8 -22.17 12.66 2.31
CA LEU A 8 -21.45 13.38 3.38
C LEU A 8 -21.64 14.91 3.36
N ARG A 9 -22.16 15.50 2.27
CA ARG A 9 -22.44 16.95 2.20
C ARG A 9 -23.62 17.38 3.08
N ALA A 10 -24.45 16.45 3.54
CA ALA A 10 -25.66 16.75 4.31
C ALA A 10 -25.46 16.86 5.83
N GLY A 11 -24.26 16.58 6.37
CA GLY A 11 -24.07 16.42 7.82
C GLY A 11 -22.80 17.03 8.38
N ARG A 12 -22.87 18.34 8.68
CA ARG A 12 -22.20 19.04 9.81
C ARG A 12 -21.07 18.26 10.51
N THR A 13 -19.81 18.48 10.13
CA THR A 13 -18.65 18.19 11.00
C THR A 13 -17.50 19.15 10.69
N GLY A 14 -16.96 19.80 11.72
CA GLY A 14 -15.93 20.84 11.67
C GLY A 14 -14.53 20.32 11.37
N VAL A 15 -14.40 19.49 10.36
CA VAL A 15 -13.13 19.00 9.83
C VAL A 15 -12.91 19.73 8.51
N SER A 16 -11.73 20.34 8.31
CA SER A 16 -11.45 21.14 7.11
C SER A 16 -11.62 20.29 5.85
N ALA A 17 -12.05 20.92 4.75
CA ALA A 17 -12.24 20.24 3.47
C ALA A 17 -10.97 19.49 3.01
N ASP A 18 -9.80 19.98 3.40
CA ASP A 18 -8.50 19.37 3.13
C ASP A 18 -8.31 18.04 3.88
N LEU A 19 -8.69 17.98 5.16
CA LEU A 19 -8.60 16.76 5.97
C LEU A 19 -9.58 15.68 5.48
N TRP A 20 -10.79 16.06 5.05
CA TRP A 20 -11.73 15.12 4.42
C TRP A 20 -11.19 14.59 3.09
N THR A 21 -10.60 15.46 2.28
CA THR A 21 -9.99 15.07 1.01
C THR A 21 -8.82 14.12 1.24
N SER A 22 -7.97 14.38 2.24
CA SER A 22 -6.86 13.49 2.61
C SER A 22 -7.32 12.16 3.19
N LEU A 23 -8.30 12.13 4.12
CA LEU A 23 -8.82 10.89 4.69
C LEU A 23 -9.56 10.04 3.66
N ALA A 24 -10.39 10.67 2.81
CA ALA A 24 -11.09 9.98 1.74
C ALA A 24 -10.12 9.47 0.66
N ALA A 25 -9.10 10.26 0.30
CA ALA A 25 -8.04 9.79 -0.60
C ALA A 25 -7.30 8.59 0.00
N ARG A 26 -6.95 8.64 1.29
CA ARG A 26 -6.27 7.55 1.99
C ARG A 26 -7.12 6.29 2.07
N ALA A 27 -8.41 6.42 2.35
CA ALA A 27 -9.36 5.32 2.35
C ALA A 27 -9.62 4.76 0.94
N TYR A 28 -9.69 5.62 -0.07
CA TYR A 28 -9.87 5.22 -1.47
C TYR A 28 -8.64 4.51 -2.04
N PHE A 29 -7.43 5.00 -1.73
CA PHE A 29 -6.18 4.33 -2.10
C PHE A 29 -6.03 3.00 -1.38
N SER A 30 -6.22 2.98 -0.05
CA SER A 30 -6.11 1.75 0.76
C SER A 30 -7.16 0.70 0.40
N ALA A 31 -8.35 1.09 -0.05
CA ALA A 31 -9.36 0.16 -0.55
C ALA A 31 -8.97 -0.55 -1.86
N ARG A 32 -7.84 -0.19 -2.47
CA ARG A 32 -7.38 -0.71 -3.75
C ARG A 32 -6.16 -1.64 -3.64
N PHE A 33 -5.59 -1.79 -2.45
CA PHE A 33 -4.46 -2.68 -2.18
C PHE A 33 -4.87 -3.75 -1.16
N ASP A 34 -4.36 -4.95 -1.36
CA ASP A 34 -4.60 -6.06 -0.45
C ASP A 34 -3.51 -6.08 0.61
N ARG A 35 -3.94 -6.23 1.87
CA ARG A 35 -3.00 -6.47 2.96
C ARG A 35 -2.28 -7.78 2.74
N THR A 36 -0.96 -7.73 2.75
CA THR A 36 -0.10 -8.90 2.68
C THR A 36 0.54 -9.16 4.04
N THR A 37 1.23 -10.28 4.13
CA THR A 37 1.99 -10.69 5.31
C THR A 37 3.41 -11.03 4.91
N GLU A 38 4.26 -11.18 5.91
CA GLU A 38 5.66 -11.57 5.71
C GLU A 38 5.84 -12.87 4.91
N ALA A 39 4.88 -13.81 5.02
CA ALA A 39 4.91 -15.07 4.27
C ALA A 39 4.80 -14.89 2.75
N ASP A 40 4.37 -13.72 2.28
CA ASP A 40 4.23 -13.40 0.86
C ASP A 40 5.54 -12.92 0.21
N TYR A 41 6.62 -12.79 1.00
CA TYR A 41 7.88 -12.19 0.55
C TYR A 41 9.09 -13.07 0.85
N ILE A 42 10.02 -13.11 -0.10
CA ILE A 42 11.41 -13.52 0.11
C ILE A 42 12.24 -12.24 0.21
N TYR A 43 12.97 -12.11 1.31
CA TYR A 43 13.72 -10.88 1.62
C TYR A 43 15.07 -11.21 2.25
N ASP A 44 16.03 -10.30 2.09
CA ASP A 44 17.34 -10.32 2.73
C ASP A 44 17.55 -9.01 3.51
N GLY A 45 17.58 -9.12 4.84
CA GLY A 45 17.62 -7.95 5.73
C GLY A 45 16.43 -7.01 5.53
N ASN A 46 16.69 -5.82 4.99
CA ASN A 46 15.70 -4.76 4.73
C ASN A 46 15.23 -4.69 3.26
N THR A 47 15.68 -5.64 2.43
CA THR A 47 15.48 -5.62 0.98
C THR A 47 14.56 -6.77 0.56
N ILE A 48 13.48 -6.46 -0.15
CA ILE A 48 12.63 -7.47 -0.77
C ILE A 48 13.30 -7.98 -2.04
N VAL A 49 13.57 -9.28 -2.08
CA VAL A 49 14.22 -9.96 -3.22
C VAL A 49 13.16 -10.51 -4.17
N TYR A 50 12.07 -11.05 -3.64
CA TYR A 50 11.02 -11.65 -4.48
C TYR A 50 9.65 -11.67 -3.79
N TYR A 51 8.59 -11.50 -4.57
CA TYR A 51 7.21 -11.62 -4.11
C TYR A 51 6.59 -12.95 -4.54
N ILE A 52 6.12 -13.74 -3.57
CA ILE A 52 5.49 -15.06 -3.77
C ILE A 52 4.00 -15.08 -3.43
N GLY A 53 3.45 -13.94 -3.00
CA GLY A 53 2.03 -13.80 -2.70
C GLY A 53 1.14 -13.82 -3.94
N THR A 54 -0.17 -13.94 -3.72
CA THR A 54 -1.17 -14.04 -4.81
C THR A 54 -1.89 -12.73 -5.11
N SER A 55 -1.72 -11.69 -4.28
CA SER A 55 -2.33 -10.39 -4.56
C SER A 55 -1.71 -9.74 -5.79
N LYS A 56 -2.57 -9.18 -6.64
CA LYS A 56 -2.17 -8.34 -7.78
C LYS A 56 -1.87 -6.90 -7.39
N ARG A 57 -2.27 -6.49 -6.19
CA ARG A 57 -2.10 -5.14 -5.66
C ARG A 57 -1.61 -5.19 -4.21
N PRO A 58 -0.43 -5.76 -3.94
CA PRO A 58 0.05 -5.93 -2.59
C PRO A 58 0.37 -4.59 -1.90
N GLU A 59 -0.06 -4.46 -0.65
CA GLU A 59 0.46 -3.49 0.32
C GLU A 59 1.69 -4.09 0.99
N ILE A 60 2.87 -3.54 0.74
CA ILE A 60 4.12 -4.01 1.37
C ILE A 60 4.09 -3.66 2.86
N PRO A 61 4.35 -4.62 3.77
CA PRO A 61 4.45 -4.35 5.19
C PRO A 61 5.58 -3.37 5.52
N GLN A 62 5.38 -2.56 6.57
CA GLN A 62 6.42 -1.65 7.09
C GLN A 62 7.67 -2.40 7.57
N THR A 63 7.50 -3.64 8.05
CA THR A 63 8.58 -4.47 8.57
C THR A 63 8.45 -5.92 8.11
N LEU A 64 9.58 -6.54 7.80
CA LEU A 64 9.72 -7.98 7.58
C LEU A 64 10.77 -8.50 8.57
N GLY A 65 10.48 -9.58 9.30
CA GLY A 65 11.38 -10.11 10.34
C GLY A 65 11.66 -9.11 11.49
N GLY A 66 10.80 -8.10 11.67
CA GLY A 66 11.03 -6.99 12.62
C GLY A 66 12.01 -5.92 12.14
N VAL A 67 12.51 -6.01 10.90
CA VAL A 67 13.39 -5.00 10.27
C VAL A 67 12.55 -4.13 9.34
N GLN A 68 12.79 -2.82 9.34
CA GLN A 68 12.11 -1.89 8.43
C GLN A 68 12.46 -2.21 6.98
N VAL A 69 11.45 -2.29 6.12
CA VAL A 69 11.65 -2.46 4.68
C VAL A 69 12.09 -1.13 4.08
N LEU A 70 13.29 -1.11 3.47
CA LEU A 70 13.86 0.11 2.89
C LEU A 70 14.09 0.01 1.39
N ALA A 71 14.23 -1.21 0.85
CA ALA A 71 14.49 -1.43 -0.57
C ALA A 71 13.70 -2.62 -1.14
N VAL A 72 13.51 -2.59 -2.45
CA VAL A 72 12.97 -3.71 -3.25
C VAL A 72 13.89 -3.88 -4.45
N GLU A 73 14.31 -5.11 -4.73
CA GLU A 73 15.04 -5.41 -5.95
C GLU A 73 14.19 -5.17 -7.20
N ARG A 74 14.80 -4.64 -8.25
CA ARG A 74 14.14 -4.36 -9.54
C ARG A 74 13.40 -5.57 -10.13
N THR A 75 13.87 -6.78 -9.84
CA THR A 75 13.33 -8.04 -10.34
C THR A 75 12.32 -8.70 -9.40
N ALA A 76 12.04 -8.13 -8.24
CA ALA A 76 11.22 -8.77 -7.21
C ALA A 76 9.78 -9.09 -7.65
N PHE A 77 9.29 -8.42 -8.70
CA PHE A 77 7.95 -8.60 -9.24
C PHE A 77 7.91 -9.05 -10.71
N ASN A 78 9.06 -9.37 -11.33
CA ASN A 78 9.13 -9.60 -12.79
C ASN A 78 8.27 -10.76 -13.30
N ASP A 79 8.17 -11.86 -12.53
CA ASP A 79 7.42 -13.06 -12.91
C ASP A 79 6.12 -13.19 -12.11
N THR A 80 5.45 -12.07 -11.86
CA THR A 80 4.23 -11.99 -11.07
C THR A 80 3.09 -11.30 -11.84
N ASP A 81 1.84 -11.57 -11.46
CA ASP A 81 0.66 -10.86 -11.99
C ASP A 81 0.40 -9.51 -11.29
N VAL A 82 1.42 -8.94 -10.63
CA VAL A 82 1.29 -7.70 -9.87
C VAL A 82 1.12 -6.52 -10.82
N GLU A 83 0.03 -5.76 -10.61
CA GLU A 83 -0.34 -4.60 -11.42
C GLU A 83 0.08 -3.28 -10.77
N ALA A 84 0.16 -3.25 -9.44
CA ALA A 84 0.55 -2.08 -8.67
C ALA A 84 1.03 -2.50 -7.29
N VAL A 85 1.92 -1.73 -6.68
CA VAL A 85 2.42 -1.99 -5.32
C VAL A 85 2.22 -0.74 -4.49
N GLN A 86 1.75 -0.91 -3.25
CA GLN A 86 1.78 0.16 -2.27
C GLN A 86 3.04 0.00 -1.42
N PHE A 87 3.94 0.97 -1.54
CA PHE A 87 5.18 1.01 -0.74
C PHE A 87 4.91 1.58 0.66
N PRO A 88 5.64 1.10 1.68
CA PRO A 88 5.65 1.73 2.99
C PRO A 88 6.23 3.15 2.91
N ASP A 89 5.72 4.04 3.77
CA ASP A 89 6.27 5.38 3.92
C ASP A 89 7.79 5.35 4.24
N GLY A 90 8.58 6.17 3.55
CA GLY A 90 10.02 6.30 3.78
C GLY A 90 10.90 5.28 3.05
N MET A 91 10.32 4.48 2.15
CA MET A 91 11.06 3.55 1.31
C MET A 91 11.79 4.25 0.16
N GLU A 92 13.03 3.84 -0.13
CA GLU A 92 13.79 4.28 -1.30
C GLU A 92 13.88 3.14 -2.32
N VAL A 93 13.46 3.40 -3.56
CA VAL A 93 13.66 2.44 -4.66
C VAL A 93 15.09 2.62 -5.16
N ILE A 94 15.94 1.62 -4.92
CA ILE A 94 17.34 1.63 -5.35
C ILE A 94 17.39 0.98 -6.74
N GLU A 95 17.89 1.70 -7.75
CA GLU A 95 18.03 1.24 -9.15
C GLU A 95 19.11 0.17 -9.35
#